data_AF-A0A958FME4-F1
#
_entry.id   AF-A0A958FME4-F1
#
_cell.length_a   1.000
_cell.length_b   1.000
_cell.length_c   1.000
_cell.angle_alpha   90.00
_cell.angle_beta   90.00
_cell.angle_gamma   90.00
#
_symmetry.space_group_name_H-M   'P 1'
#
loop_
_entity.id
_entity.type
_entity.pdbx_description
1 polymer ?
#
loop_
_entity_poly.entity_id
_entity_poly.type
_entity_poly.pdbx_seq_one_letter_code
_entity_poly.pdbx_strand_id
1 'polypeptide(L)'
;MNHQSSHPQPASPEESRRVAEAARETSWNKPGFLRELFLGRLRMDLLFPFPEPKGIDRPEFQAFYTQLEALLREVDADEIDRKGKIPRDVIRKLAALGAFGMKIERKYGGLGLTQSEYNQVMKLLGSRDGNITALLSAHQSIGVPQPLALFGSDAQKEKYLPRIAKGAVSAFALTEPEVGSDPAKLAATVSESEDGEAFILNGEKLWCTNGTIA
;
A
#
# COMPACT_ATOMS: atom_id res chain seq x y z
N MET A 1 -8.32 -13.00 -39.85
CA MET A 1 -7.99 -11.57 -39.75
C MET A 1 -6.78 -11.45 -38.84
N ASN A 2 -5.67 -10.91 -39.35
CA ASN A 2 -4.38 -10.85 -38.64
C ASN A 2 -4.47 -9.91 -37.44
N HIS A 3 -4.51 -10.44 -36.23
CA HIS A 3 -4.16 -9.67 -35.03
C HIS A 3 -2.64 -9.51 -35.01
N GLN A 4 -2.14 -8.43 -35.60
CA GLN A 4 -0.79 -7.96 -35.28
C GLN A 4 -0.82 -7.49 -33.82
N SER A 5 -0.08 -8.21 -32.97
CA SER A 5 0.25 -7.77 -31.62
C SER A 5 1.06 -6.48 -31.72
N SER A 6 0.41 -5.33 -31.55
CA SER A 6 1.10 -4.05 -31.42
C SER A 6 1.82 -4.06 -30.08
N HIS A 7 3.14 -4.30 -30.10
CA HIS A 7 3.96 -4.02 -28.93
C HIS A 7 3.80 -2.54 -28.55
N PRO A 8 3.63 -2.21 -27.25
CA PRO A 8 3.59 -0.82 -26.82
C PRO A 8 4.87 -0.11 -27.28
N GLN A 9 4.73 0.99 -28.01
CA GLN A 9 5.90 1.79 -28.36
C GLN A 9 6.44 2.47 -27.10
N PRO A 10 7.78 2.54 -26.94
CA PRO A 10 8.37 3.28 -25.83
C PRO A 10 7.97 4.75 -25.89
N ALA A 11 7.69 5.34 -24.73
CA ALA A 11 7.33 6.75 -24.61
C ALA A 11 8.39 7.65 -25.28
N SER A 12 7.94 8.66 -26.01
CA SER A 12 8.83 9.62 -26.64
C SER A 12 9.61 10.44 -25.59
N PRO A 13 10.77 11.02 -25.97
CA PRO A 13 11.50 11.94 -25.09
C PRO A 13 10.65 13.14 -24.64
N GLU A 14 9.74 13.62 -25.49
CA GLU A 14 8.82 14.73 -25.18
C GLU A 14 7.77 14.33 -24.15
N GLU A 15 7.15 13.16 -24.32
CA GLU A 15 6.20 12.62 -23.33
C GLU A 15 6.87 12.37 -21.99
N SER A 16 8.09 11.82 -22.01
CA SER A 16 8.89 11.59 -20.81
C SER A 16 9.21 12.90 -20.07
N ARG A 17 9.60 13.96 -20.81
CA ARG A 17 9.81 15.29 -20.23
C ARG A 17 8.52 15.90 -19.71
N ARG A 18 7.40 15.77 -20.43
CA ARG A 18 6.11 16.30 -19.99
C ARG A 18 5.65 15.64 -18.69
N VAL A 19 5.80 14.33 -18.55
CA VAL A 19 5.50 13.61 -17.31
C VAL A 19 6.41 14.07 -16.17
N ALA A 20 7.72 14.21 -16.43
CA ALA A 20 8.67 14.70 -15.43
C ALA A 20 8.38 16.14 -14.98
N GLU A 21 8.00 17.02 -15.90
CA GLU A 21 7.61 18.41 -15.59
C GLU A 21 6.24 18.48 -14.89
N ALA A 22 5.28 17.63 -15.26
CA ALA A 22 3.98 17.54 -14.59
C ALA A 22 4.10 16.98 -13.15
N ALA A 23 5.08 16.10 -12.91
CA ALA A 23 5.42 15.60 -11.58
C ALA A 23 6.27 16.58 -10.76
N ARG A 24 6.72 17.70 -11.35
CA ARG A 24 7.53 18.69 -10.65
C ARG A 24 6.67 19.46 -9.66
N GLU A 25 7.03 19.36 -8.39
CA GLU A 25 6.41 20.16 -7.34
C GLU A 25 6.78 21.64 -7.54
N THR A 26 5.78 22.47 -7.82
CA THR A 26 5.96 23.90 -8.13
C THR A 26 5.93 24.78 -6.87
N SER A 27 5.35 24.28 -5.77
CA SER A 27 5.29 24.96 -4.47
C SER A 27 5.83 24.05 -3.37
N TRP A 28 7.00 24.40 -2.83
CA TRP A 28 7.74 23.58 -1.87
C TRP A 28 7.34 23.93 -0.43
N ASN A 29 6.16 23.46 0.00
CA ASN A 29 5.68 23.71 1.36
C ASN A 29 6.43 22.89 2.43
N LYS A 30 7.23 21.89 2.01
CA LYS A 30 8.10 21.08 2.88
C LYS A 30 9.44 20.79 2.18
N PRO A 31 10.50 21.58 2.42
CA PRO A 31 11.81 21.32 1.81
C PRO A 31 12.37 19.97 2.30
N GLY A 32 12.90 19.17 1.37
CA GLY A 32 13.55 17.90 1.70
C GLY A 32 15.02 18.10 2.08
N PHE A 33 15.45 17.52 3.21
CA PHE A 33 16.86 17.63 3.66
C PHE A 33 17.86 17.23 2.57
N LEU A 34 17.65 16.08 1.91
CA LEU A 34 18.54 15.61 0.85
C LEU A 34 18.55 16.57 -0.34
N ARG A 35 17.40 17.12 -0.75
CA ARG A 35 17.35 18.12 -1.82
C ARG A 35 18.20 19.35 -1.47
N GLU A 36 18.03 19.88 -0.27
CA GLU A 36 18.78 21.06 0.18
C GLU A 36 20.28 20.77 0.21
N LEU A 37 20.67 19.58 0.66
CA LEU A 37 22.05 19.12 0.66
C LEU A 37 22.63 19.08 -0.76
N PHE A 38 21.91 18.54 -1.75
CA PHE A 38 22.32 18.55 -3.16
C PHE A 38 22.44 19.97 -3.74
N LEU A 39 21.68 20.92 -3.20
CA LEU A 39 21.77 22.34 -3.55
C LEU A 39 22.82 23.10 -2.73
N GLY A 40 23.69 22.39 -2.00
CA GLY A 40 24.78 22.95 -1.21
C GLY A 40 24.32 23.60 0.11
N ARG A 41 23.10 23.33 0.57
CA ARG A 41 22.51 23.92 1.79
C ARG A 41 22.31 22.86 2.86
N LEU A 42 23.13 22.90 3.90
CA LEU A 42 23.00 22.01 5.06
C LEU A 42 21.90 22.53 6.02
N ARG A 43 20.66 22.04 5.84
CA ARG A 43 19.49 22.44 6.63
C ARG A 43 19.21 21.48 7.79
N MET A 44 20.04 21.55 8.84
CA MET A 44 19.93 20.66 10.01
C MET A 44 18.61 20.81 10.78
N ASP A 45 17.94 21.96 10.66
CA ASP A 45 16.62 22.23 11.23
C ASP A 45 15.50 21.31 10.67
N LEU A 46 15.74 20.65 9.53
CA LEU A 46 14.82 19.65 8.97
C LEU A 46 14.96 18.26 9.61
N LEU A 47 16.02 18.03 10.40
CA LEU A 47 16.32 16.76 11.06
C LEU A 47 16.39 16.87 12.58
N PHE A 48 16.83 18.02 13.10
CA PHE A 48 17.11 18.24 14.51
C PHE A 48 16.23 19.36 15.10
N PRO A 49 15.67 19.15 16.32
CA PRO A 49 15.70 17.90 17.07
C PRO A 49 14.95 16.77 16.35
N PHE A 50 15.29 15.51 16.67
CA PHE A 50 14.62 14.38 16.04
C PHE A 50 13.11 14.47 16.27
N PRO A 51 12.28 14.36 15.22
CA PRO A 51 10.84 14.49 15.37
C PRO A 51 10.29 13.32 16.18
N GLU A 52 9.74 13.62 17.36
CA GLU A 52 9.10 12.59 18.18
C GLU A 52 7.80 12.10 17.54
N PRO A 53 7.57 10.78 17.49
CA PRO A 53 6.31 10.23 17.01
C PRO A 53 5.13 10.72 17.85
N LYS A 54 4.20 11.43 17.22
CA LYS A 54 2.97 11.91 17.87
C LYS A 54 1.87 10.83 17.86
N GLY A 55 0.97 10.89 18.85
CA GLY A 55 -0.23 10.07 18.91
C GLY A 55 -0.03 8.66 19.46
N ILE A 56 1.19 8.30 19.87
CA ILE A 56 1.49 6.99 20.46
C ILE A 56 0.81 6.84 21.83
N ASP A 57 0.46 7.94 22.50
CA ASP A 57 -0.26 7.99 23.77
C ASP A 57 -1.79 7.84 23.64
N ARG A 58 -2.34 7.83 22.42
CA ARG A 58 -3.78 7.71 22.20
C ARG A 58 -4.32 6.40 22.79
N PRO A 59 -5.35 6.45 23.68
CA PRO A 59 -5.88 5.24 24.32
C PRO A 59 -6.38 4.19 23.34
N GLU A 60 -7.01 4.58 22.23
CA GLU A 60 -7.52 3.62 21.24
C GLU A 60 -6.39 2.92 20.48
N PHE A 61 -5.29 3.64 20.23
CA PHE A 61 -4.10 3.04 19.63
C PHE A 61 -3.44 2.05 20.60
N GLN A 62 -3.25 2.43 21.86
CA GLN A 62 -2.66 1.55 22.88
C GLN A 62 -3.49 0.29 23.08
N ALA A 63 -4.82 0.40 23.14
CA ALA A 63 -5.71 -0.75 23.23
C ALA A 63 -5.55 -1.71 22.05
N PHE A 64 -5.55 -1.18 20.80
CA PHE A 64 -5.32 -1.98 19.60
C PHE A 64 -3.92 -2.63 19.61
N TYR A 65 -2.89 -1.85 19.95
CA TYR A 65 -1.50 -2.30 19.95
C TYR A 65 -1.29 -3.45 20.94
N THR A 66 -1.81 -3.33 22.17
CA THR A 66 -1.73 -4.38 23.19
C THR A 66 -2.47 -5.65 22.75
N GLN A 67 -3.66 -5.52 22.17
CA GLN A 67 -4.41 -6.68 21.67
C GLN A 67 -3.71 -7.36 20.50
N LEU A 68 -3.13 -6.58 19.58
CA LEU A 68 -2.34 -7.10 18.48
C LEU A 68 -1.09 -7.83 18.98
N GLU A 69 -0.38 -7.26 19.95
CA GLU A 69 0.78 -7.90 20.55
C GLU A 69 0.41 -9.24 21.21
N ALA A 70 -0.69 -9.27 21.97
CA ALA A 70 -1.19 -10.50 22.59
C ALA A 70 -1.51 -11.56 21.54
N LEU A 71 -2.23 -11.19 20.48
CA LEU A 71 -2.53 -12.09 19.37
C LEU A 71 -1.26 -12.64 18.71
N LEU A 72 -0.27 -11.78 18.42
CA LEU A 72 0.97 -12.18 17.76
C LEU A 72 1.81 -13.14 18.62
N ARG A 73 1.69 -13.10 19.96
CA ARG A 73 2.36 -14.06 20.85
C ARG A 73 1.77 -15.47 20.77
N GLU A 74 0.51 -15.60 20.35
CA GLU A 74 -0.17 -16.89 20.16
C GLU A 74 0.11 -17.50 18.77
N VAL A 75 0.70 -16.74 17.85
CA VAL A 75 0.97 -17.20 16.48
C VAL A 75 2.35 -17.85 16.41
N ASP A 76 2.40 -19.08 15.88
CA ASP A 76 3.64 -19.78 15.57
C ASP A 76 4.18 -19.34 14.20
N ALA A 77 5.15 -18.43 14.21
CA ALA A 77 5.79 -17.92 13.00
C ALA A 77 6.63 -19.01 12.27
N ASP A 78 7.26 -19.92 13.02
CA ASP A 78 8.06 -21.00 12.45
C ASP A 78 7.17 -22.02 11.72
N GLU A 79 5.95 -22.25 12.22
CA GLU A 79 4.95 -23.06 11.51
C GLU A 79 4.48 -22.38 10.22
N ILE A 80 4.27 -21.06 10.22
CA ILE A 80 3.92 -20.30 9.03
C ILE A 80 5.00 -20.44 7.97
N ASP A 81 6.27 -20.25 8.34
CA ASP A 81 7.42 -20.39 7.46
C ASP A 81 7.53 -21.81 6.90
N ARG A 82 7.45 -22.82 7.78
CA ARG A 82 7.56 -24.24 7.38
C ARG A 82 6.44 -24.67 6.43
N LYS A 83 5.23 -24.12 6.58
CA LYS A 83 4.07 -24.43 5.73
C LYS A 83 3.90 -23.49 4.54
N GLY A 84 4.63 -22.38 4.51
CA GLY A 84 4.46 -21.31 3.52
C GLY A 84 3.05 -20.72 3.51
N LYS A 85 2.34 -20.73 4.65
CA LYS A 85 0.92 -20.35 4.70
C LYS A 85 0.50 -19.82 6.07
N ILE A 86 -0.05 -18.61 6.07
CA ILE A 86 -0.70 -18.02 7.25
C ILE A 86 -2.03 -18.77 7.50
N PRO A 87 -2.26 -19.32 8.70
CA PRO A 87 -3.53 -19.98 9.03
C PRO A 87 -4.72 -19.03 8.85
N ARG A 88 -5.82 -19.54 8.27
CA ARG A 88 -7.05 -18.74 8.08
C ARG A 88 -7.60 -18.19 9.40
N ASP A 89 -7.39 -18.90 10.51
CA ASP A 89 -7.78 -18.42 11.83
C ASP A 89 -7.06 -17.13 12.23
N VAL A 90 -5.75 -17.06 11.98
CA VAL A 90 -4.93 -15.86 12.23
C VAL A 90 -5.45 -14.69 11.41
N ILE A 91 -5.71 -14.88 10.11
CA ILE A 91 -6.27 -13.84 9.23
C ILE A 91 -7.63 -13.34 9.76
N ARG A 92 -8.51 -14.25 10.19
CA ARG A 92 -9.82 -13.88 10.79
C ARG A 92 -9.66 -13.08 12.08
N LYS A 93 -8.75 -13.48 12.97
CA LYS A 93 -8.47 -12.76 14.23
C LYS A 93 -7.91 -11.36 13.95
N LEU A 94 -7.00 -11.23 12.99
CA LEU A 94 -6.49 -9.93 12.53
C LEU A 94 -7.60 -9.04 11.96
N ALA A 95 -8.52 -9.62 11.17
CA ALA A 95 -9.69 -8.90 10.65
C ALA A 95 -10.64 -8.45 11.76
N ALA A 96 -10.96 -9.32 12.72
CA ALA A 96 -11.81 -8.98 13.86
C ALA A 96 -11.20 -7.88 14.75
N LEU A 97 -9.87 -7.82 14.82
CA LEU A 97 -9.13 -6.77 15.53
C LEU A 97 -9.07 -5.43 14.78
N GLY A 98 -9.43 -5.42 13.49
CA GLY A 98 -9.35 -4.23 12.62
C GLY A 98 -7.97 -3.97 12.01
N ALA A 99 -7.07 -4.96 11.99
CA ALA A 99 -5.71 -4.80 11.45
C ALA A 99 -5.69 -4.47 9.94
N PHE A 100 -6.72 -4.87 9.19
CA PHE A 100 -6.91 -4.50 7.78
C PHE A 100 -7.53 -3.11 7.59
N GLY A 101 -7.86 -2.40 8.67
CA GLY A 101 -8.45 -1.07 8.66
C GLY A 101 -7.59 0.00 9.35
N MET A 102 -6.32 -0.26 9.61
CA MET A 102 -5.46 0.58 10.45
C MET A 102 -5.50 2.06 10.07
N LYS A 103 -5.21 2.40 8.81
CA LYS A 103 -5.15 3.82 8.37
C LYS A 103 -6.46 4.34 7.78
N ILE A 104 -7.48 3.49 7.65
CA ILE A 104 -8.76 3.90 7.09
C ILE A 104 -9.45 4.84 8.07
N GLU A 105 -10.01 5.94 7.57
CA GLU A 105 -10.70 6.91 8.42
C GLU A 105 -11.87 6.25 9.18
N ARG A 106 -12.08 6.69 10.43
CA ARG A 106 -13.13 6.13 11.31
C ARG A 106 -14.53 6.19 10.71
N LYS A 107 -14.83 7.21 9.90
CA LYS A 107 -16.13 7.33 9.19
C LYS A 107 -16.42 6.17 8.24
N TYR A 108 -15.38 5.47 7.76
CA TYR A 108 -15.50 4.27 6.95
C TYR A 108 -15.30 2.98 7.76
N GLY A 109 -15.27 3.05 9.09
CA GLY A 109 -15.11 1.89 9.98
C GLY A 109 -13.67 1.45 10.23
N GLY A 110 -12.66 2.25 9.84
CA GLY A 110 -11.26 1.99 10.16
C GLY A 110 -10.84 2.50 11.55
N LEU A 111 -9.57 2.28 11.88
CA LEU A 111 -8.99 2.70 13.17
C LEU A 111 -8.51 4.16 13.16
N GLY A 112 -8.30 4.75 11.98
CA GLY A 112 -7.78 6.11 11.84
C GLY A 112 -6.40 6.29 12.51
N LEU A 113 -5.52 5.29 12.36
CA LEU A 113 -4.14 5.40 12.80
C LEU A 113 -3.40 6.41 11.92
N THR A 114 -2.63 7.25 12.57
CA THR A 114 -1.64 8.13 11.94
C THR A 114 -0.48 7.30 11.39
N GLN A 115 0.35 7.91 10.53
CA GLN A 115 1.56 7.27 10.03
C GLN A 115 2.52 6.86 11.15
N SER A 116 2.61 7.64 12.23
CA SER A 116 3.45 7.34 13.39
C SER A 116 2.98 6.09 14.14
N GLU A 117 1.67 6.00 14.42
CA GLU A 117 1.05 4.82 15.06
C GLU A 117 1.20 3.58 14.17
N TYR A 118 0.91 3.70 12.87
CA TYR A 118 1.11 2.63 11.89
C TYR A 118 2.57 2.13 11.87
N ASN A 119 3.55 3.02 11.91
CA ASN A 119 4.96 2.64 11.94
C ASN A 119 5.33 1.87 13.21
N GLN A 120 4.73 2.17 14.37
CA GLN A 120 4.94 1.36 15.58
C GLN A 120 4.34 -0.03 15.43
N VAL A 121 3.16 -0.15 14.82
CA VAL A 121 2.56 -1.46 14.51
C VAL A 121 3.45 -2.28 13.56
N MET A 122 4.00 -1.64 12.52
CA MET A 122 4.92 -2.33 11.60
C MET A 122 6.21 -2.79 12.30
N LYS A 123 6.73 -2.02 13.25
CA LYS A 123 7.87 -2.46 14.08
C LYS A 123 7.53 -3.70 14.91
N LEU A 124 6.37 -3.70 15.56
CA LEU A 124 5.88 -4.84 16.33
C LEU A 124 5.77 -6.08 15.44
N LEU A 125 5.06 -5.98 14.31
CA LEU A 125 4.89 -7.07 13.36
C LEU A 125 6.24 -7.60 12.86
N GLY A 126 7.14 -6.71 12.44
CA GLY A 126 8.46 -7.08 11.91
C GLY A 126 9.35 -7.77 12.93
N SER A 127 9.14 -7.53 14.23
CA SER A 127 9.83 -8.25 15.31
C SER A 127 9.24 -9.62 15.64
N ARG A 128 8.08 -9.97 15.06
CA ARG A 128 7.35 -11.21 15.36
C ARG A 128 7.26 -12.14 14.17
N ASP A 129 6.84 -11.65 13.01
CA ASP A 129 6.61 -12.48 11.82
C ASP A 129 6.67 -11.63 10.54
N GLY A 130 7.60 -11.97 9.64
CA GLY A 130 7.78 -11.30 8.35
C GLY A 130 6.62 -11.51 7.37
N ASN A 131 5.96 -12.67 7.40
CA ASN A 131 4.81 -12.99 6.52
C ASN A 131 3.58 -12.18 6.91
N ILE A 132 3.28 -12.08 8.21
CA ILE A 132 2.15 -11.26 8.68
C ILE A 132 2.43 -9.77 8.44
N THR A 133 3.70 -9.35 8.60
CA THR A 133 4.15 -8.01 8.21
C THR A 133 3.88 -7.77 6.72
N ALA A 134 4.28 -8.68 5.84
CA ALA A 134 4.06 -8.57 4.40
C ALA A 134 2.56 -8.53 4.03
N LEU A 135 1.74 -9.39 4.64
CA LEU A 135 0.28 -9.44 4.46
C LEU A 135 -0.35 -8.06 4.74
N LEU A 136 -0.09 -7.50 5.92
CA LEU A 136 -0.73 -6.25 6.35
C LEU A 136 -0.10 -5.02 5.67
N SER A 137 1.22 -5.01 5.46
CA SER A 137 1.90 -3.90 4.80
C SER A 137 1.55 -3.79 3.32
N ALA A 138 1.54 -4.91 2.57
CA ALA A 138 1.12 -4.89 1.17
C ALA A 138 -0.34 -4.42 1.03
N HIS A 139 -1.20 -4.90 1.93
CA HIS A 139 -2.60 -4.50 1.97
C HIS A 139 -2.79 -2.99 2.26
N GLN A 140 -2.14 -2.45 3.30
CA GLN A 140 -2.37 -1.08 3.79
C GLN A 140 -1.52 0.00 3.11
N SER A 141 -0.30 -0.34 2.66
CA SER A 141 0.66 0.66 2.17
C SER A 141 0.52 0.92 0.68
N ILE A 142 0.27 -0.13 -0.11
CA ILE A 142 0.21 -0.06 -1.58
C ILE A 142 -1.08 -0.63 -2.15
N GLY A 143 -1.72 -1.56 -1.42
CA GLY A 143 -3.03 -2.09 -1.76
C GLY A 143 -4.13 -1.04 -1.64
N VAL A 144 -5.33 -1.41 -2.07
CA VAL A 144 -6.50 -0.53 -2.26
C VAL A 144 -6.70 0.57 -1.21
N PRO A 145 -6.58 0.36 0.12
CA PRO A 145 -6.72 1.44 1.11
C PRO A 145 -5.94 2.73 0.78
N GLN A 146 -4.69 2.63 0.34
CA GLN A 146 -3.83 3.81 0.18
C GLN A 146 -4.13 4.60 -1.10
N PRO A 147 -4.16 3.99 -2.31
CA PRO A 147 -4.52 4.72 -3.52
C PRO A 147 -5.94 5.28 -3.46
N LEU A 148 -6.88 4.53 -2.86
CA LEU A 148 -8.26 4.97 -2.76
C LEU A 148 -8.42 6.16 -1.79
N ALA A 149 -7.69 6.17 -0.67
CA ALA A 149 -7.68 7.32 0.23
C ALA A 149 -7.14 8.58 -0.45
N LEU A 150 -6.05 8.45 -1.21
CA LEU A 150 -5.36 9.58 -1.86
C LEU A 150 -6.08 10.10 -3.11
N PHE A 151 -6.57 9.20 -3.95
CA PHE A 151 -7.01 9.52 -5.32
C PHE A 151 -8.45 9.10 -5.62
N GLY A 152 -9.09 8.34 -4.73
CA GLY A 152 -10.45 7.88 -4.92
C GLY A 152 -11.48 9.01 -4.85
N SER A 153 -12.53 8.90 -5.66
CA SER A 153 -13.73 9.71 -5.50
C SER A 153 -14.47 9.36 -4.21
N ASP A 154 -15.31 10.26 -3.73
CA ASP A 154 -16.12 10.02 -2.52
C ASP A 154 -16.99 8.76 -2.67
N ALA A 155 -17.61 8.58 -3.84
CA ALA A 155 -18.39 7.38 -4.14
C ALA A 155 -17.55 6.08 -4.09
N GLN A 156 -16.31 6.10 -4.58
CA GLN A 156 -15.43 4.93 -4.47
C GLN A 156 -15.00 4.68 -3.02
N LYS A 157 -14.68 5.72 -2.25
CA LYS A 157 -14.31 5.62 -0.84
C LYS A 157 -15.44 5.03 -0.01
N GLU A 158 -16.65 5.57 -0.14
CA GLU A 158 -17.86 5.06 0.54
C GLU A 158 -18.17 3.61 0.18
N LYS A 159 -17.97 3.22 -1.09
CA LYS A 159 -18.23 1.86 -1.55
C LYS A 159 -17.23 0.83 -1.03
N TYR A 160 -15.93 1.14 -1.08
CA TYR A 160 -14.89 0.12 -0.89
C TYR A 160 -14.21 0.16 0.49
N LEU A 161 -13.98 1.33 1.08
CA LEU A 161 -13.26 1.42 2.36
C LEU A 161 -13.98 0.68 3.51
N PRO A 162 -15.32 0.71 3.64
CA PRO A 162 -16.00 -0.08 4.67
C PRO A 162 -15.85 -1.59 4.52
N ARG A 163 -15.80 -2.10 3.29
CA ARG A 163 -15.57 -3.54 3.02
C ARG A 163 -14.16 -3.95 3.43
N ILE A 164 -13.18 -3.09 3.12
CA ILE A 164 -11.77 -3.29 3.44
C ILE A 164 -11.55 -3.22 4.96
N ALA A 165 -12.13 -2.23 5.64
CA ALA A 165 -12.05 -2.10 7.08
C ALA A 165 -12.62 -3.31 7.84
N LYS A 166 -13.59 -4.03 7.25
CA LYS A 166 -14.15 -5.28 7.77
C LYS A 166 -13.28 -6.53 7.51
N GLY A 167 -12.09 -6.37 6.91
CA GLY A 167 -11.14 -7.47 6.74
C GLY A 167 -11.03 -8.02 5.32
N ALA A 168 -11.63 -7.38 4.30
CA ALA A 168 -11.34 -7.77 2.93
C ALA A 168 -9.86 -7.49 2.62
N VAL A 169 -9.15 -8.50 2.14
CA VAL A 169 -7.74 -8.40 1.79
C VAL A 169 -7.61 -7.70 0.44
N SER A 170 -6.48 -7.03 0.22
CA SER A 170 -6.15 -6.43 -1.06
C SER A 170 -4.72 -6.79 -1.44
N ALA A 171 -4.48 -6.81 -2.75
CA ALA A 171 -3.18 -7.00 -3.35
C ALA A 171 -2.86 -5.79 -4.24
N PHE A 172 -1.58 -5.65 -4.59
CA PHE A 172 -1.11 -4.66 -5.55
C PHE A 172 -0.43 -5.38 -6.71
N ALA A 173 -1.03 -5.27 -7.89
CA ALA A 173 -0.65 -6.05 -9.07
C ALA A 173 0.04 -5.15 -10.11
N LEU A 174 1.34 -4.90 -9.89
CA LEU A 174 2.16 -4.09 -10.79
C LEU A 174 3.10 -4.95 -11.61
N THR A 175 3.99 -5.70 -10.94
CA THR A 175 5.04 -6.53 -11.55
C THR A 175 4.47 -7.56 -12.54
N GLU A 176 5.19 -7.76 -13.64
CA GLU A 176 4.91 -8.73 -14.71
C GLU A 176 6.15 -9.62 -14.91
N PRO A 177 6.03 -10.77 -15.60
CA PRO A 177 7.15 -11.69 -15.80
C PRO A 177 8.43 -11.02 -16.33
N GLU A 178 8.30 -10.09 -17.27
CA GLU A 178 9.42 -9.39 -17.91
C GLU A 178 9.67 -7.97 -17.35
N VAL A 179 8.86 -7.53 -16.36
CA VAL A 179 8.84 -6.14 -15.90
C VAL A 179 8.76 -6.04 -14.37
N GLY A 180 9.87 -5.64 -13.75
CA GLY A 180 9.97 -5.32 -12.33
C GLY A 180 10.34 -3.86 -12.08
N SER A 181 11.63 -3.53 -12.18
CA SER A 181 12.17 -2.20 -11.86
C SER A 181 11.79 -1.09 -12.84
N ASP A 182 11.37 -1.43 -14.07
CA ASP A 182 11.00 -0.49 -15.13
C ASP A 182 9.49 -0.55 -15.45
N PRO A 183 8.61 -0.05 -14.56
CA PRO A 183 7.17 -0.13 -14.72
C PRO A 183 6.63 0.69 -15.91
N ALA A 184 7.46 1.47 -16.61
CA ALA A 184 7.05 2.12 -17.85
C ALA A 184 6.85 1.12 -19.00
N LYS A 185 7.33 -0.12 -18.86
CA LYS A 185 7.27 -1.18 -19.88
C LYS A 185 6.20 -2.25 -19.64
N LEU A 186 5.25 -2.00 -18.73
CA LEU A 186 4.14 -2.93 -18.49
C LEU A 186 3.41 -3.25 -19.80
N ALA A 187 3.09 -4.53 -19.99
CA ALA A 187 2.46 -5.07 -21.17
C ALA A 187 0.96 -5.38 -20.96
N ALA A 188 0.46 -5.38 -19.72
CA ALA A 188 -0.97 -5.48 -19.48
C ALA A 188 -1.73 -4.35 -20.20
N THR A 189 -2.78 -4.71 -20.93
CA THR A 189 -3.55 -3.79 -21.76
C THR A 189 -4.95 -3.57 -21.18
N VAL A 190 -5.47 -2.37 -21.43
CA VAL A 190 -6.86 -2.02 -21.14
C VAL A 190 -7.51 -1.51 -22.43
N SER A 191 -8.71 -1.99 -22.71
CA SER A 191 -9.54 -1.54 -23.84
C SER A 191 -10.98 -1.34 -23.37
N GLU A 192 -11.73 -0.46 -24.02
CA GLU A 192 -13.16 -0.29 -23.73
C GLU A 192 -13.96 -1.47 -24.30
N SER A 193 -15.03 -1.87 -23.62
CA SER A 193 -16.01 -2.80 -24.18
C SER A 193 -16.72 -2.19 -25.39
N GLU A 194 -17.30 -3.02 -26.26
CA GLU A 194 -17.97 -2.54 -27.48
C GLU A 194 -19.13 -1.56 -27.21
N ASP A 195 -19.75 -1.66 -26.04
CA ASP A 195 -20.82 -0.76 -25.57
C ASP A 195 -20.31 0.48 -24.81
N GLY A 196 -19.01 0.57 -24.52
CA GLY A 196 -18.40 1.67 -23.76
C GLY A 196 -18.76 1.69 -22.26
N GLU A 197 -19.40 0.64 -21.72
CA GLU A 197 -19.84 0.60 -20.32
C GLU A 197 -18.78 0.04 -19.36
N ALA A 198 -17.75 -0.63 -19.88
CA ALA A 198 -16.72 -1.30 -19.10
C ALA A 198 -15.33 -1.23 -19.75
N PHE A 199 -14.34 -1.68 -18.99
CA PHE A 199 -12.98 -1.90 -19.49
C PHE A 199 -12.66 -3.39 -19.48
N ILE A 200 -12.09 -3.88 -20.58
CA ILE A 200 -11.51 -5.21 -20.73
C ILE A 200 -10.01 -5.09 -20.40
N LEU A 201 -9.61 -5.70 -19.28
CA LEU A 201 -8.22 -5.78 -18.81
C LEU A 201 -7.63 -7.14 -19.18
N ASN A 202 -6.50 -7.15 -19.90
CA ASN A 202 -5.79 -8.37 -20.28
C ASN A 202 -4.30 -8.28 -19.89
N GLY A 203 -3.76 -9.34 -19.31
CA GLY A 203 -2.33 -9.42 -18.98
C GLY A 203 -2.05 -10.44 -17.89
N GLU A 204 -0.76 -10.63 -17.60
CA GLU A 204 -0.28 -11.50 -16.54
C GLU A 204 0.48 -10.66 -15.51
N LYS A 205 0.28 -10.97 -14.23
CA LYS A 205 0.95 -10.30 -13.11
C LYS A 205 1.72 -11.32 -12.28
N LEU A 206 2.89 -10.93 -11.80
CA LEU A 206 3.82 -11.79 -11.07
C LEU A 206 4.09 -11.22 -9.67
N TRP A 207 4.36 -12.11 -8.71
CA TRP A 207 4.73 -11.77 -7.32
C TRP A 207 3.78 -10.79 -6.61
N CYS A 208 2.48 -10.95 -6.87
CA CYS A 208 1.45 -10.16 -6.19
C CYS A 208 1.25 -10.69 -4.76
N THR A 209 1.89 -10.08 -3.77
CA THR A 209 1.60 -10.37 -2.36
C THR A 209 0.09 -10.26 -2.11
N ASN A 210 -0.46 -11.26 -1.43
CA ASN A 210 -1.90 -11.47 -1.20
C ASN A 210 -2.74 -11.86 -2.42
N GLY A 211 -2.16 -12.02 -3.62
CA GLY A 211 -2.93 -12.21 -4.86
C GLY A 211 -3.90 -13.40 -4.85
N THR A 212 -3.59 -14.46 -4.12
CA THR A 212 -4.45 -15.67 -4.03
C THR A 212 -5.54 -15.58 -2.95
N ILE A 213 -5.59 -14.50 -2.17
CA ILE A 213 -6.52 -14.30 -1.06
C ILE A 213 -7.26 -12.94 -1.09
N ALA A 214 -6.95 -12.08 -2.05
CA ALA A 214 -7.56 -10.77 -2.25
C ALA A 214 -8.93 -10.86 -2.95
#